data_AF-A0AAV1ZMW4-F1
#
_entry.id   AF-A0AAV1ZMW4-F1
#
_cell.length_a   1.000
_cell.length_b   1.000
_cell.length_c   1.000
_cell.angle_alpha   90.00
_cell.angle_beta   90.00
_cell.angle_gamma   90.00
#
_symmetry.space_group_name_H-M   'P 1'
#
loop_
_entity.id
_entity.type
_entity.pdbx_description
1 polymer ?
#
loop_
_entity_poly.entity_id
_entity_poly.type
_entity_poly.pdbx_seq_one_letter_code
_entity_poly.pdbx_strand_id
1 'polypeptide(L)'
;MNEKERKGVAELLGEMSVQDLIEIANLTTNHLARYDHDVNPNIVINDIINNAGTSSEILHRQKVLKDVLYKYLKKNGVPVKAKGKRQEYIRSCLALWGSSDHLRAYNDENIRQTRSFSGKVNY
;
A
#
# COMPACT_ATOMS: atom_id res chain seq x y z
N MET A 1 11.38 -3.97 2.83
CA MET A 1 10.32 -4.89 3.29
C MET A 1 10.92 -6.24 3.65
N ASN A 2 10.49 -6.83 4.77
CA ASN A 2 10.83 -8.19 5.18
C ASN A 2 9.96 -9.25 4.45
N GLU A 3 10.25 -10.54 4.65
CA GLU A 3 9.54 -11.63 3.96
C GLU A 3 8.04 -11.71 4.33
N LYS A 4 7.69 -11.49 5.59
CA LYS A 4 6.29 -11.49 6.05
C LYS A 4 5.49 -10.36 5.41
N GLU A 5 6.10 -9.18 5.28
CA GLU A 5 5.50 -8.03 4.59
C GLU A 5 5.28 -8.34 3.12
N ARG A 6 6.30 -8.86 2.42
CA ARG A 6 6.18 -9.21 1.01
C ARG A 6 5.04 -10.19 0.78
N LYS A 7 4.96 -11.24 1.61
CA LYS A 7 3.88 -12.22 1.55
C LYS A 7 2.51 -11.60 1.84
N GLY A 8 2.41 -10.81 2.91
CA GLY A 8 1.15 -10.18 3.31
C GLY A 8 0.64 -9.16 2.29
N VAL A 9 1.54 -8.36 1.71
CA VAL A 9 1.23 -7.44 0.61
C VAL A 9 0.78 -8.21 -0.62
N ALA A 10 1.49 -9.27 -1.01
CA ALA A 10 1.10 -10.09 -2.16
C ALA A 10 -0.30 -10.70 -1.99
N GLU A 11 -0.60 -11.25 -0.82
CA GLU A 11 -1.92 -11.79 -0.51
C GLU A 11 -3.01 -10.71 -0.51
N LEU A 12 -2.71 -9.51 -0.01
CA LEU A 12 -3.66 -8.39 0.00
C LEU A 12 -3.95 -7.88 -1.42
N LEU A 13 -2.90 -7.72 -2.24
CA LEU A 13 -3.02 -7.31 -3.63
C LEU A 13 -3.74 -8.38 -4.47
N GLY A 14 -3.58 -9.66 -4.13
CA GLY A 14 -4.31 -10.77 -4.76
C GLY A 14 -5.83 -10.73 -4.57
N GLU A 15 -6.35 -9.92 -3.64
CA GLU A 15 -7.79 -9.70 -3.45
C GLU A 15 -8.35 -8.55 -4.31
N MET A 16 -7.49 -7.86 -5.07
CA MET A 16 -7.83 -6.72 -5.92
C MET A 16 -8.08 -7.15 -7.37
N SER A 17 -8.77 -6.28 -8.13
CA SER A 17 -8.92 -6.49 -9.57
C SER A 17 -7.59 -6.25 -10.30
N VAL A 18 -7.38 -6.91 -11.44
CA VAL A 18 -6.18 -6.70 -12.28
C VAL A 18 -6.04 -5.24 -12.70
N GLN A 19 -7.16 -4.57 -12.98
CA GLN A 19 -7.19 -3.15 -13.33
C GLN A 19 -6.64 -2.27 -12.20
N ASP A 20 -7.06 -2.51 -10.95
CA ASP A 20 -6.55 -1.74 -9.81
C ASP A 20 -5.06 -2.03 -9.56
N LEU A 21 -4.61 -3.27 -9.77
CA LEU A 21 -3.20 -3.65 -9.67
C LEU A 21 -2.35 -2.90 -10.70
N ILE A 22 -2.78 -2.84 -11.96
CA ILE A 22 -2.09 -2.10 -13.01
C ILE A 22 -1.97 -0.61 -12.64
N GLU A 23 -3.03 -0.01 -12.12
CA GLU A 23 -3.00 1.39 -11.69
C GLU A 23 -2.04 1.63 -10.52
N ILE A 24 -2.01 0.73 -9.53
CA ILE A 24 -1.02 0.79 -8.46
C ILE A 24 0.39 0.68 -9.05
N ALA A 25 0.64 -0.33 -9.89
CA ALA A 25 1.94 -0.60 -10.48
C ALA A 25 2.45 0.57 -11.33
N ASN A 26 1.58 1.21 -12.11
CA ASN A 26 1.91 2.42 -12.86
C ASN A 26 2.42 3.53 -11.94
N LEU A 27 1.73 3.77 -10.82
CA LEU A 27 2.17 4.76 -9.84
C LEU A 27 3.45 4.33 -9.11
N THR A 28 3.74 3.03 -8.96
CA THR A 28 4.90 2.53 -8.19
C THR A 28 6.16 2.47 -9.05
N THR A 29 5.97 2.31 -10.36
CA THR A 29 7.04 2.20 -11.36
C THR A 29 7.29 3.51 -12.11
N ASN A 30 6.70 4.64 -11.68
CA ASN A 30 6.73 5.91 -12.42
C ASN A 30 6.26 5.77 -13.88
N HIS A 31 5.22 4.96 -14.11
CA HIS A 31 4.63 4.65 -15.41
C HIS A 31 5.59 3.97 -16.41
N LEU A 32 6.69 3.39 -15.92
CA LEU A 32 7.65 2.68 -16.76
C LEU A 32 7.18 1.28 -17.15
N ALA A 33 6.36 0.65 -16.31
CA ALA A 33 5.78 -0.64 -16.64
C ALA A 33 4.55 -0.48 -17.53
N ARG A 34 4.47 -1.26 -18.62
CA ARG A 34 3.29 -1.36 -19.48
C ARG A 34 2.69 -2.74 -19.32
N TYR A 35 1.43 -2.80 -18.93
CA TYR A 35 0.69 -4.02 -18.76
C TYR A 35 -0.51 -4.02 -19.72
N ASP A 36 -0.68 -5.12 -20.42
CA ASP A 36 -1.88 -5.36 -21.22
C ASP A 36 -3.01 -5.87 -20.31
N HIS A 37 -4.25 -5.79 -20.79
CA HIS A 37 -5.43 -6.17 -20.00
C HIS A 37 -5.46 -7.65 -19.57
N ASP A 38 -4.76 -8.53 -20.31
CA ASP A 38 -4.69 -9.97 -20.04
C ASP A 38 -3.44 -10.37 -19.22
N VAL A 39 -2.74 -9.40 -18.62
CA VAL A 39 -1.53 -9.69 -17.84
C VAL A 39 -1.83 -10.59 -16.64
N ASN A 40 -0.91 -11.51 -16.35
CA ASN A 40 -0.97 -12.31 -15.14
C ASN A 40 -0.88 -11.40 -13.89
N PRO A 41 -1.87 -11.42 -12.98
CA PRO A 41 -1.89 -10.56 -11.80
C PRO A 41 -0.64 -10.72 -10.93
N ASN A 42 -0.07 -11.93 -10.86
CA ASN A 42 1.13 -12.20 -10.05
C ASN A 42 2.37 -11.44 -10.58
N ILE A 43 2.45 -11.19 -11.89
CA ILE A 43 3.54 -10.40 -12.47
C ILE A 43 3.43 -8.95 -11.96
N VAL A 44 2.22 -8.37 -12.06
CA VAL A 44 1.94 -7.00 -11.61
C VAL A 44 2.20 -6.85 -10.11
N ILE A 45 1.77 -7.82 -9.30
CA ILE A 45 2.00 -7.86 -7.85
C ILE A 45 3.49 -7.87 -7.53
N ASN A 46 4.27 -8.74 -8.20
CA ASN A 46 5.71 -8.82 -8.00
C ASN A 46 6.41 -7.51 -8.36
N ASP A 47 6.01 -6.87 -9.46
CA ASP A 47 6.57 -5.59 -9.87
C ASP A 47 6.24 -4.48 -8.88
N ILE A 48 5.00 -4.42 -8.35
CA ILE A 48 4.64 -3.48 -7.27
C ILE A 48 5.56 -3.69 -6.06
N ILE A 49 5.71 -4.93 -5.61
CA ILE A 49 6.50 -5.26 -4.41
C ILE A 49 7.99 -4.96 -4.62
N ASN A 50 8.51 -5.20 -5.82
CA ASN A 50 9.93 -4.98 -6.13
C ASN A 50 10.28 -3.51 -6.32
N ASN A 51 9.32 -2.68 -6.75
CA ASN A 51 9.54 -1.25 -6.97
C ASN A 51 9.14 -0.38 -5.77
N ALA A 52 8.35 -0.88 -4.83
CA ALA A 52 7.99 -0.15 -3.62
C ALA A 52 9.09 -0.21 -2.55
N GLY A 53 9.37 0.92 -1.90
CA GLY A 53 10.37 0.97 -0.81
C GLY A 53 9.85 0.33 0.47
N THR A 54 8.56 0.50 0.78
CA THR A 54 7.93 -0.01 2.01
C THR A 54 6.50 -0.51 1.76
N SER A 55 6.07 -1.46 2.60
CA SER A 55 4.68 -1.96 2.60
C SER A 55 3.68 -0.84 2.87
N SER A 56 4.04 0.10 3.75
CA SER A 56 3.26 1.30 4.07
C SER A 56 2.98 2.16 2.84
N GLU A 57 3.97 2.37 1.97
CA GLU A 57 3.84 3.14 0.74
C GLU A 57 2.74 2.56 -0.16
N ILE A 58 2.73 1.23 -0.33
CA ILE A 58 1.70 0.53 -1.11
C ILE A 58 0.33 0.71 -0.48
N LEU A 59 0.22 0.42 0.82
CA LEU A 59 -1.07 0.45 1.53
C LEU A 59 -1.67 1.85 1.60
N HIS A 60 -0.87 2.91 1.52
CA HIS A 60 -1.38 4.28 1.56
C HIS A 60 -1.91 4.77 0.21
N ARG A 61 -1.55 4.13 -0.91
CA ARG A 61 -2.06 4.49 -2.25
C ARG A 61 -3.58 4.37 -2.32
N GLN A 62 -4.22 5.36 -2.94
CA GLN A 62 -5.68 5.55 -2.92
C GLN A 62 -6.48 4.34 -3.43
N LYS A 63 -5.87 3.52 -4.30
CA LYS A 63 -6.49 2.32 -4.90
C LYS A 63 -6.54 1.12 -3.96
N VAL A 64 -5.73 1.10 -2.89
CA VAL A 64 -5.91 0.12 -1.81
C VAL A 64 -7.12 0.56 -0.98
N LEU A 65 -8.29 0.10 -1.41
CA LEU A 65 -9.56 0.49 -0.82
C LEU A 65 -9.69 -0.02 0.61
N LYS A 66 -10.49 0.72 1.40
CA LYS A 66 -10.80 0.36 2.78
C LYS A 66 -11.38 -1.05 2.89
N ASP A 67 -12.20 -1.45 1.92
CA ASP A 67 -12.88 -2.75 1.92
C ASP A 67 -11.91 -3.91 1.68
N VAL A 68 -10.91 -3.71 0.81
CA VAL A 68 -9.83 -4.68 0.58
C VAL A 68 -9.05 -4.91 1.88
N LEU A 69 -8.65 -3.83 2.55
CA LEU A 69 -7.96 -3.89 3.85
C LEU A 69 -8.81 -4.61 4.91
N TYR A 70 -10.10 -4.27 5.00
CA TYR A 70 -11.02 -4.89 5.95
C TYR A 70 -11.19 -6.39 5.70
N LYS A 71 -11.41 -6.78 4.43
CA LYS A 71 -11.56 -8.18 4.02
C LYS A 71 -10.30 -8.98 4.34
N TYR A 72 -9.13 -8.43 4.03
CA TYR A 72 -7.84 -9.06 4.35
C TYR A 72 -7.66 -9.26 5.85
N LEU A 73 -7.93 -8.24 6.68
CA LEU A 73 -7.79 -8.33 8.13
C LEU A 73 -8.75 -9.35 8.75
N LYS A 74 -10.01 -9.37 8.28
CA LYS A 74 -11.01 -10.35 8.71
C LYS A 74 -10.59 -11.78 8.35
N LYS A 75 -10.07 -12.00 7.14
CA LYS A 75 -9.55 -13.30 6.67
C LYS A 75 -8.39 -13.80 7.54
N ASN A 76 -7.53 -12.90 8.01
CA ASN A 76 -6.41 -13.20 8.89
C ASN A 76 -6.78 -13.25 10.39
N GLY A 77 -8.07 -13.18 10.72
CA GLY A 77 -8.55 -13.27 12.11
C GLY A 77 -8.23 -12.04 12.97
N VAL A 78 -7.84 -10.91 12.37
CA VAL A 78 -7.55 -9.69 13.11
C VAL A 78 -8.86 -8.99 13.48
N PRO A 79 -9.13 -8.77 14.78
CA PRO A 79 -10.36 -8.12 15.20
C PRO A 79 -10.33 -6.64 14.84
N VAL A 80 -11.14 -6.25 13.84
CA VAL A 80 -11.30 -4.87 13.41
C VAL A 80 -12.76 -4.41 13.45
N LYS A 81 -12.97 -3.15 13.84
CA LYS A 81 -14.30 -2.53 13.85
C LYS A 81 -14.81 -2.41 12.41
N ALA A 82 -16.02 -2.86 12.10
CA ALA A 82 -16.59 -2.82 10.74
C ALA A 82 -16.65 -1.39 10.13
N LYS A 83 -16.80 -0.35 10.96
CA LYS A 83 -16.81 1.06 10.56
C LYS A 83 -15.51 1.80 10.93
N GLY A 84 -14.40 1.07 11.14
CA GLY A 84 -13.09 1.67 11.47
C GLY A 84 -12.57 2.61 10.39
N LYS A 85 -11.58 3.45 10.70
CA LYS A 85 -10.96 4.34 9.71
C LYS A 85 -9.98 3.54 8.84
N ARG A 86 -9.83 3.91 7.56
CA ARG A 86 -8.85 3.26 6.65
C ARG A 86 -7.44 3.19 7.26
N GLN A 87 -7.04 4.28 7.92
CA GLN A 87 -5.77 4.38 8.63
C GLN A 87 -5.60 3.34 9.76
N GLU A 88 -6.69 2.99 10.46
CA GLU A 88 -6.65 1.95 11.51
C GLU A 88 -6.44 0.56 10.88
N TYR A 89 -7.02 0.31 9.71
CA TYR A 89 -6.82 -0.94 8.99
C TYR A 89 -5.40 -1.06 8.46
N ILE A 90 -4.84 0.02 7.89
CA ILE A 90 -3.43 0.04 7.46
C ILE A 90 -2.49 -0.26 8.64
N ARG A 91 -2.72 0.39 9.79
CA ARG A 91 -1.97 0.12 11.03
C ARG A 91 -2.04 -1.33 11.46
N SER A 92 -3.23 -1.93 11.36
CA SER A 92 -3.46 -3.32 11.73
C SER A 92 -2.74 -4.29 10.79
N CYS A 93 -2.73 -4.00 9.47
CA CYS A 93 -1.96 -4.80 8.50
C CYS A 93 -0.47 -4.73 8.78
N LEU A 94 0.07 -3.52 8.99
CA LEU A 94 1.48 -3.33 9.29
C LEU A 94 1.87 -4.00 10.63
N ALA A 95 1.02 -3.91 11.65
CA ALA A 95 1.26 -4.59 12.92
C ALA A 95 1.24 -6.12 12.76
N LEU A 96 0.32 -6.66 11.96
CA LEU A 96 0.25 -8.09 11.66
C LEU A 96 1.56 -8.61 11.03
N TRP A 97 2.21 -7.80 10.20
CA TRP A 97 3.45 -8.18 9.52
C TRP A 97 4.73 -7.83 10.30
N GLY A 98 4.60 -7.23 11.49
CA GLY A 98 5.74 -6.81 12.32
C GLY A 98 6.42 -5.53 11.83
N SER A 99 5.69 -4.66 11.13
CA SER A 99 6.20 -3.48 10.42
C SER A 99 6.00 -2.17 11.18
N SER A 100 6.06 -2.19 12.51
CA SER A 100 5.80 -1.02 13.35
C SER A 100 6.65 0.21 12.97
N ASP A 101 7.86 -0.01 12.45
CA ASP A 101 8.80 1.05 12.09
C ASP A 101 8.40 1.80 10.80
N HIS A 102 7.73 1.12 9.86
CA HIS A 102 7.36 1.70 8.56
C HIS A 102 6.17 2.67 8.66
N LEU A 103 5.34 2.55 9.70
CA LEU A 103 4.26 3.48 9.97
C LEU A 103 4.79 4.85 10.42
N ARG A 104 5.88 4.85 11.19
CA ARG A 104 6.52 6.08 11.69
C ARG A 104 7.23 6.81 10.55
N ALA A 105 7.95 6.06 9.72
CA ALA A 105 8.66 6.59 8.56
C ALA A 105 7.74 7.27 7.52
N TYR A 106 6.60 6.65 7.17
CA TYR A 106 5.65 7.25 6.20
C TYR A 106 5.04 8.56 6.70
N ASN A 107 4.70 8.64 7.99
CA ASN A 107 4.17 9.88 8.59
C ASN A 107 5.24 10.97 8.61
N ASP A 108 6.48 10.65 8.98
CA ASP A 108 7.57 11.62 9.05
C ASP A 108 7.96 12.14 7.66
N GLU A 109 7.98 11.28 6.64
CA GLU A 109 8.33 11.65 5.26
C GLU A 109 7.24 12.52 4.60
N ASN A 110 5.96 12.19 4.79
CA ASN A 110 4.87 13.05 4.30
C ASN A 110 4.78 14.38 5.04
N ILE A 111 5.05 14.40 6.35
CA ILE A 111 5.13 15.67 7.11
C ILE A 111 6.31 16.53 6.61
N ARG A 112 7.45 15.93 6.25
CA ARG A 112 8.58 16.66 5.66
C ARG A 112 8.26 17.17 4.26
N GLN A 113 7.61 16.38 3.41
CA GLN A 113 7.21 16.80 2.07
C GLN A 113 6.16 17.92 2.10
N THR A 114 5.15 17.83 2.96
CA THR A 114 4.14 18.90 3.13
C THR A 114 4.71 20.20 3.70
N ARG A 115 5.71 20.13 4.59
CA ARG A 115 6.44 21.32 5.06
C ARG A 115 7.32 21.94 3.98
N SER A 116 7.85 21.14 3.06
CA SER A 116 8.65 21.63 1.92
C SER A 116 7.85 22.43 0.89
N PHE A 117 6.52 22.23 0.82
CA PHE A 117 5.65 22.97 -0.11
C PHE A 117 5.12 24.31 0.45
N SER A 118 5.26 24.58 1.76
CA SER A 118 4.79 25.84 2.38
C SER A 118 5.83 26.97 2.36
N GLY A 119 6.96 26.80 1.65
CA GLY A 119 8.14 27.67 1.74
C GLY A 119 8.35 28.66 0.59
N LYS A 120 7.34 28.97 -0.24
CA LYS A 120 7.44 30.06 -1.24
C LYS A 120 6.14 30.85 -1.35
N VAL A 121 5.91 31.75 -0.41
CA VAL A 121 5.23 33.01 -0.70
C VAL A 121 6.23 34.09 -0.31
N ASN A 122 6.92 34.65 -1.30
CA ASN A 122 7.73 35.84 -1.15
C ASN A 122 7.50 36.73 -2.36
N TYR A 123 7.03 37.94 -2.02
CA TYR A 123 6.77 39.16 -2.78
C TYR A 123 5.52 39.19 -3.65
#